data_AF-A0A2M7YRL4-F1
#
_entry.id   AF-A0A2M7YRL4-F1
#
_cell.length_a   1.000
_cell.length_b   1.000
_cell.length_c   1.000
_cell.angle_alpha   90.00
_cell.angle_beta   90.00
_cell.angle_gamma   90.00
#
_symmetry.space_group_name_H-M   'P 1'
#
loop_
_entity.id
_entity.type
_entity.pdbx_description
1 polymer ?
#
loop_
_entity_poly.entity_id
_entity_poly.type
_entity_poly.pdbx_seq_one_letter_code
_entity_poly.pdbx_strand_id
1 'polypeptide(L)'
;MQDQSHHGTTPAVGWLAAGWLAAGWLAACLAAVALGQALRLTPFEAAYAWPLPRPVAWLPGALFPLALICLGIAALLLLFGAAVARAGGVQKPWARLLLIHPLLLAFIWLVWPANGRQPWSGVAPETLMLAGLGVAAATWLGLRRGHLSFGPAPRPGEFIRDGVFLILILVGGYLKGPGLRGSALVPALVSYPLFAVAQLLVMMILPATDLVRCGVSRRVTILACGMVFGALHWPNPVLVVATSVAMAFWTWDRLNGRGLISLALGMGLLGAVFSQTLPDTWTEHMRVGPGLIRQVAREDLAVGRLWFTPGTPEWNAHPPLPAEFLGTIYPGVVGRPIGPEEFDLWQSSLDRARRRTVIWQFISGAEYAGKQLHGPAPAPVGEAEEHALFWRKLIDRLDSPDYWEAHGGNWDGFLTGLYADLLGRRPALPELAAWSPRLHLIQRRQIAEVLLRHSLQWRDQPPQTLSMRSLVAPQIPLLVARFP
;
A
#
# COMPACT_ATOMS: atom_id res chain seq x y z
N MET A 1 42.35 29.05 17.50
CA MET A 1 40.92 29.22 17.83
C MET A 1 40.69 30.70 18.03
N GLN A 2 40.32 31.41 16.96
CA GLN A 2 40.03 32.84 16.99
C GLN A 2 38.53 33.01 17.23
N ASP A 3 38.22 33.76 18.27
CA ASP A 3 36.88 34.13 18.71
C ASP A 3 36.26 35.11 17.70
N GLN A 4 35.38 34.59 16.83
CA GLN A 4 34.60 35.41 15.89
C GLN A 4 33.30 35.86 16.59
N SER A 5 33.43 36.82 17.49
CA SER A 5 32.32 37.43 18.23
C SER A 5 31.70 38.65 17.50
N HIS A 6 31.62 38.62 16.16
CA HIS A 6 30.80 39.58 15.42
C HIS A 6 29.34 39.13 15.40
N HIS A 7 28.63 39.40 16.50
CA HIS A 7 27.17 39.39 16.57
C HIS A 7 26.59 40.59 15.81
N GLY A 8 26.71 40.58 14.48
CA GLY A 8 25.82 41.35 13.63
C GLY A 8 24.41 40.83 13.83
N THR A 9 23.49 41.68 14.28
CA THR A 9 22.06 41.38 14.39
C THR A 9 21.55 40.91 13.04
N THR A 10 21.45 39.60 12.87
CA THR A 10 20.81 39.01 11.70
C THR A 10 19.35 39.44 11.74
N PRO A 11 18.83 40.08 10.68
CA PRO A 11 17.50 40.68 10.71
C PRO A 11 16.45 39.61 10.99
N ALA A 12 15.60 39.85 12.00
CA ALA A 12 14.54 38.92 12.42
C ALA A 12 13.61 38.46 11.28
N VAL A 13 13.54 39.25 10.20
CA VAL A 13 12.83 38.95 8.95
C VAL A 13 13.32 37.64 8.27
N GLY A 14 14.57 37.23 8.50
CA GLY A 14 15.13 36.03 7.88
C GLY A 14 14.50 34.71 8.35
N TRP A 15 14.07 34.61 9.61
CA TRP A 15 13.60 33.34 10.18
C TRP A 15 12.21 32.94 9.70
N LEU A 16 11.30 33.92 9.58
CA LEU A 16 9.95 33.67 9.06
C LEU A 16 10.01 33.27 7.58
N ALA A 17 10.83 33.95 6.78
CA ALA A 17 11.05 33.61 5.38
C ALA A 17 11.63 32.19 5.22
N ALA A 18 12.62 31.81 6.04
CA ALA A 18 13.19 30.46 6.02
C ALA A 18 12.15 29.38 6.40
N GLY A 19 11.28 29.66 7.38
CA GLY A 19 10.19 28.77 7.75
C GLY A 19 9.20 28.53 6.61
N TRP A 20 8.75 29.58 5.93
CA TRP A 20 7.86 29.48 4.77
C TRP A 20 8.49 28.72 3.61
N LEU A 21 9.78 28.94 3.34
CA LEU A 21 10.49 28.21 2.29
C LEU A 21 10.65 26.72 2.62
N ALA A 22 10.88 26.38 3.89
CA ALA A 22 10.92 24.98 4.34
C ALA A 22 9.55 24.30 4.19
N ALA A 23 8.47 25.01 4.55
CA ALA A 23 7.11 24.53 4.32
C ALA A 23 6.81 24.34 2.83
N GLY A 24 7.24 25.28 1.98
CA GLY A 24 7.14 25.17 0.53
C GLY A 24 7.88 23.98 -0.06
N TRP A 25 9.10 23.73 0.42
CA TRP A 25 9.87 22.55 0.05
C TRP A 25 9.15 21.25 0.45
N LEU A 26 8.66 21.17 1.68
CA LEU A 26 7.88 20.01 2.14
C LEU A 26 6.63 19.81 1.28
N ALA A 27 5.89 20.87 1.00
CA ALA A 27 4.71 20.83 0.15
C ALA A 27 5.05 20.34 -1.27
N ALA A 28 6.15 20.79 -1.87
CA ALA A 28 6.62 20.33 -3.18
C ALA A 28 6.97 18.83 -3.17
N CYS A 29 7.63 18.35 -2.12
CA CYS A 29 7.93 16.94 -1.92
C CYS A 29 6.66 16.09 -1.82
N LEU A 30 5.66 16.54 -1.05
CA LEU A 30 4.37 15.85 -0.93
C LEU A 30 3.56 15.90 -2.23
N ALA A 31 3.62 17.03 -2.95
CA ALA A 31 2.98 17.18 -4.26
C ALA A 31 3.55 16.17 -5.27
N ALA A 32 4.86 15.96 -5.26
CA ALA A 32 5.52 14.99 -6.13
C ALA A 32 5.04 13.55 -5.85
N VAL A 33 4.88 13.19 -4.57
CA VAL A 33 4.30 11.90 -4.15
C VAL A 33 2.85 11.77 -4.61
N ALA A 34 2.02 12.79 -4.39
CA ALA A 34 0.61 12.82 -4.78
C ALA A 34 0.43 12.75 -6.31
N LEU A 35 1.24 13.49 -7.06
CA LEU A 35 1.27 13.41 -8.53
C LEU A 35 1.69 12.01 -8.98
N GLY A 36 2.70 11.43 -8.32
CA GLY A 36 3.12 10.05 -8.53
C GLY A 36 1.98 9.04 -8.39
N GLN A 37 1.14 9.22 -7.37
CA GLN A 37 -0.06 8.42 -7.16
C GLN A 37 -1.10 8.65 -8.26
N ALA A 38 -1.44 9.90 -8.54
CA ALA A 38 -2.45 10.26 -9.54
C ALA A 38 -2.10 9.73 -10.94
N LEU A 39 -0.82 9.73 -11.31
CA LEU A 39 -0.37 9.29 -12.64
C LEU A 39 -0.21 7.77 -12.77
N ARG A 40 0.00 7.04 -11.67
CA ARG A 40 0.34 5.59 -11.72
C ARG A 40 -0.73 4.66 -11.20
N LEU A 41 -1.70 5.19 -10.47
CA LEU A 41 -2.75 4.41 -9.86
C LEU A 41 -4.03 4.60 -10.67
N THR A 42 -4.70 3.49 -10.94
CA THR A 42 -6.10 3.57 -11.40
C THR A 42 -6.97 4.21 -10.31
N PRO A 43 -8.16 4.76 -10.64
CA PRO A 43 -9.06 5.31 -9.63
C PRO A 43 -9.39 4.32 -8.50
N PHE A 44 -9.49 3.03 -8.81
CA PHE A 44 -9.68 1.96 -7.83
C PHE A 44 -8.46 1.78 -6.92
N GLU A 45 -7.25 1.72 -7.48
CA GLU A 45 -6.01 1.62 -6.71
C GLU A 45 -5.78 2.85 -5.82
N ALA A 46 -6.12 4.04 -6.31
CA ALA A 46 -6.00 5.28 -5.55
C ALA A 46 -6.83 5.29 -4.25
N ALA A 47 -7.93 4.53 -4.18
CA ALA A 47 -8.71 4.38 -2.96
C ALA A 47 -7.95 3.67 -1.82
N TYR A 48 -6.92 2.86 -2.16
CA TYR A 48 -6.03 2.20 -1.20
C TYR A 48 -4.77 3.02 -0.88
N ALA A 49 -4.58 4.14 -1.58
CA ALA A 49 -3.44 5.01 -1.44
C ALA A 49 -3.65 6.09 -0.37
N TRP A 50 -4.70 6.03 0.46
CA TRP A 50 -5.10 7.15 1.30
C TRP A 50 -4.99 6.86 2.82
N PRO A 51 -4.59 7.82 3.68
CA PRO A 51 -4.40 7.60 5.13
C PRO A 51 -5.67 7.49 5.93
N LEU A 52 -6.82 7.79 5.31
CA LEU A 52 -8.10 7.88 6.01
C LEU A 52 -9.01 6.76 5.51
N PRO A 53 -9.95 6.28 6.34
CA PRO A 53 -10.99 5.35 5.91
C PRO A 53 -11.57 5.80 4.57
N ARG A 54 -11.80 4.81 3.68
CA ARG A 54 -12.19 4.95 2.26
C ARG A 54 -12.73 6.37 1.95
N PRO A 55 -12.07 7.16 1.10
CA PRO A 55 -12.51 8.51 0.81
C PRO A 55 -13.98 8.51 0.40
N VAL A 56 -14.75 9.47 0.92
CA VAL A 56 -16.13 9.72 0.51
C VAL A 56 -16.16 9.80 -1.02
N ALA A 57 -17.13 9.15 -1.67
CA ALA A 57 -17.13 8.79 -3.09
C ALA A 57 -16.82 9.92 -4.10
N TRP A 58 -16.87 11.20 -3.70
CA TRP A 58 -16.59 12.38 -4.53
C TRP A 58 -15.11 12.83 -4.53
N LEU A 59 -14.28 12.36 -3.58
CA LEU A 59 -12.88 12.80 -3.45
C LEU A 59 -11.92 12.38 -4.59
N PRO A 60 -12.07 11.22 -5.27
CA PRO A 60 -11.12 10.78 -6.30
C PRO A 60 -10.95 11.78 -7.46
N GLY A 61 -12.02 12.50 -7.82
CA GLY A 61 -11.97 13.56 -8.84
C GLY A 61 -11.21 14.82 -8.40
N ALA A 62 -11.06 15.06 -7.10
CA ALA A 62 -10.37 16.23 -6.55
C ALA A 62 -8.85 16.05 -6.43
N LEU A 63 -8.33 14.83 -6.59
CA LEU A 63 -6.90 14.53 -6.40
C LEU A 63 -6.01 15.14 -7.47
N PHE A 64 -6.44 15.11 -8.73
CA PHE A 64 -5.71 15.74 -9.83
C PHE A 64 -5.65 17.28 -9.67
N PRO A 65 -6.76 17.99 -9.42
CA PRO A 65 -6.69 19.44 -9.17
C PRO A 65 -5.93 19.77 -7.88
N LEU A 66 -6.02 18.97 -6.81
CA LEU A 66 -5.22 19.20 -5.59
C LEU A 66 -3.72 19.01 -5.84
N ALA A 67 -3.32 17.99 -6.60
CA ALA A 67 -1.93 17.79 -7.00
C ALA A 67 -1.43 18.94 -7.88
N LEU A 68 -2.24 19.43 -8.83
CA LEU A 68 -1.94 20.59 -9.65
C LEU A 68 -1.87 21.89 -8.82
N ILE A 69 -2.74 22.07 -7.83
CA ILE A 69 -2.69 23.20 -6.90
C ILE A 69 -1.41 23.13 -6.07
N CYS A 70 -1.04 21.96 -5.53
CA CYS A 70 0.19 21.79 -4.77
C CYS A 70 1.44 22.02 -5.65
N LEU A 71 1.43 21.57 -6.91
CA LEU A 71 2.49 21.87 -7.88
C LEU A 71 2.53 23.34 -8.26
N GLY A 72 1.37 23.99 -8.43
CA GLY A 72 1.25 25.43 -8.67
C GLY A 72 1.77 26.25 -7.50
N ILE A 73 1.45 25.86 -6.26
CA ILE A 73 1.99 26.45 -5.04
C ILE A 73 3.50 26.22 -4.97
N ALA A 74 3.98 25.01 -5.25
CA ALA A 74 5.42 24.72 -5.29
C ALA A 74 6.14 25.58 -6.36
N ALA A 75 5.55 25.73 -7.54
CA ALA A 75 6.07 26.57 -8.62
C ALA A 75 6.06 28.07 -8.25
N LEU A 76 5.00 28.55 -7.60
CA LEU A 76 4.92 29.92 -7.09
C LEU A 76 5.94 30.17 -5.98
N LEU A 77 6.15 29.22 -5.08
CA LEU A 77 7.17 29.30 -4.02
C LEU A 77 8.59 29.19 -4.59
N LEU A 78 8.78 28.45 -5.68
CA LEU A 78 10.01 28.44 -6.48
C LEU A 78 10.27 29.78 -7.17
N LEU A 79 9.26 30.38 -7.79
CA LEU A 79 9.37 31.69 -8.44
C LEU A 79 9.59 32.81 -7.42
N PHE A 80 8.90 32.75 -6.28
CA PHE A 80 9.06 33.66 -5.15
C PHE A 80 10.44 33.49 -4.50
N GLY A 81 10.87 32.24 -4.27
CA GLY A 81 12.21 31.93 -3.79
C GLY A 81 13.30 32.38 -4.75
N ALA A 82 13.09 32.26 -6.06
CA ALA A 82 13.99 32.79 -7.08
C ALA A 82 14.04 34.33 -7.07
N ALA A 83 12.90 35.00 -6.85
CA ALA A 83 12.84 36.45 -6.72
C ALA A 83 13.55 36.96 -5.44
N VAL A 84 13.30 36.31 -4.29
CA VAL A 84 13.97 36.61 -3.01
C VAL A 84 15.47 36.29 -3.09
N ALA A 85 15.85 35.21 -3.77
CA ALA A 85 17.24 34.82 -3.89
C ALA A 85 18.02 35.64 -4.93
N ARG A 86 17.36 36.25 -5.93
CA ARG A 86 17.94 37.33 -6.76
C ARG A 86 18.33 38.56 -5.95
N ALA A 87 17.74 38.75 -4.77
CA ALA A 87 18.01 39.90 -3.92
C ALA A 87 19.15 39.71 -2.88
N GLY A 88 19.71 38.50 -2.69
CA GLY A 88 20.61 38.27 -1.54
C GLY A 88 21.62 37.11 -1.55
N GLY A 89 21.90 36.46 -2.69
CA GLY A 89 23.01 35.49 -2.80
C GLY A 89 22.80 34.09 -2.18
N VAL A 90 21.66 33.82 -1.54
CA VAL A 90 21.28 32.50 -0.96
C VAL A 90 20.72 31.52 -2.02
N GLN A 91 21.03 31.72 -3.31
CA GLN A 91 20.37 31.02 -4.43
C GLN A 91 20.62 29.51 -4.48
N LYS A 92 21.85 29.08 -4.20
CA LYS A 92 22.28 27.71 -4.51
C LYS A 92 21.66 26.62 -3.62
N PRO A 93 21.49 26.80 -2.30
CA PRO A 93 20.90 25.75 -1.47
C PRO A 93 19.38 25.61 -1.65
N TRP A 94 18.64 26.71 -1.75
CA TRP A 94 17.18 26.64 -1.99
C TRP A 94 16.84 26.05 -3.36
N ALA A 95 17.57 26.43 -4.41
CA ALA A 95 17.38 25.84 -5.73
C ALA A 95 17.61 24.32 -5.71
N ARG A 96 18.63 23.84 -4.98
CA ARG A 96 18.89 22.41 -4.81
C ARG A 96 17.78 21.70 -4.02
N LEU A 97 17.30 22.30 -2.94
CA LEU A 97 16.18 21.76 -2.16
C LEU A 97 14.93 21.60 -3.01
N LEU A 98 14.52 22.66 -3.70
CA LEU A 98 13.25 22.72 -4.42
C LEU A 98 13.26 21.98 -5.77
N LEU A 99 14.43 21.82 -6.41
CA LEU A 99 14.53 21.07 -7.67
C LEU A 99 14.86 19.60 -7.43
N ILE A 100 15.93 19.31 -6.68
CA ILE A 100 16.49 17.94 -6.64
C ILE A 100 15.56 17.00 -5.87
N HIS A 101 15.06 17.42 -4.70
CA HIS A 101 14.35 16.49 -3.82
C HIS A 101 12.95 16.15 -4.33
N PRO A 102 12.10 17.13 -4.74
CA PRO A 102 10.82 16.80 -5.36
C PRO A 102 10.99 15.98 -6.64
N LEU A 103 11.99 16.25 -7.48
CA LEU A 103 12.25 15.44 -8.68
C LEU A 103 12.68 14.02 -8.33
N LEU A 104 13.49 13.84 -7.28
CA LEU A 104 13.87 12.51 -6.83
C LEU A 104 12.69 11.74 -6.24
N LEU A 105 11.85 12.40 -5.44
CA LEU A 105 10.60 11.83 -4.93
C LEU A 105 9.66 11.45 -6.08
N ALA A 106 9.49 12.35 -7.04
CA ALA A 106 8.75 12.10 -8.27
C ALA A 106 9.36 10.91 -9.00
N PHE A 107 10.67 10.80 -9.13
CA PHE A 107 11.33 9.65 -9.77
C PHE A 107 11.06 8.34 -9.04
N ILE A 108 11.19 8.31 -7.71
CA ILE A 108 10.90 7.12 -6.90
C ILE A 108 9.43 6.68 -7.09
N TRP A 109 8.50 7.63 -7.11
CA TRP A 109 7.08 7.32 -7.26
C TRP A 109 6.65 7.03 -8.70
N LEU A 110 7.16 7.78 -9.68
CA LEU A 110 6.80 7.74 -11.09
C LEU A 110 7.54 6.63 -11.85
N VAL A 111 8.85 6.49 -11.61
CA VAL A 111 9.74 5.68 -12.44
C VAL A 111 10.08 4.36 -11.78
N TRP A 112 10.35 4.34 -10.46
CA TRP A 112 10.79 3.10 -9.80
C TRP A 112 9.73 1.98 -9.96
N PRO A 113 10.10 0.81 -10.49
CA PRO A 113 9.14 -0.24 -10.78
C PRO A 113 8.61 -0.84 -9.48
N ALA A 114 7.34 -0.57 -9.22
CA ALA A 114 6.62 -1.05 -8.05
C ALA A 114 6.21 -2.53 -8.13
N ASN A 115 6.45 -3.17 -9.28
CA ASN A 115 6.05 -4.53 -9.54
C ASN A 115 7.31 -5.33 -9.88
N GLY A 116 7.62 -6.38 -9.11
CA GLY A 116 8.65 -7.39 -9.43
C GLY A 116 8.44 -8.17 -10.72
N ARG A 117 7.65 -7.64 -11.67
CA ARG A 117 7.60 -8.04 -13.07
C ARG A 117 7.99 -6.82 -13.87
N GLN A 118 9.22 -6.80 -14.35
CA GLN A 118 9.78 -5.71 -15.13
C GLN A 118 8.96 -5.46 -16.40
N PRO A 119 8.36 -4.27 -16.59
CA PRO A 119 7.92 -3.80 -17.90
C PRO A 119 9.10 -3.33 -18.76
N TRP A 120 10.30 -3.23 -18.17
CA TRP A 120 11.54 -2.79 -18.80
C TRP A 120 12.54 -3.94 -18.77
N SER A 121 12.30 -4.99 -19.55
CA SER A 121 13.15 -6.21 -19.62
C SER A 121 14.60 -5.98 -20.08
N GLY A 122 15.08 -4.72 -20.12
CA GLY A 122 16.45 -4.35 -20.45
C GLY A 122 17.12 -3.38 -19.49
N VAL A 123 16.42 -2.85 -18.46
CA VAL A 123 17.04 -1.96 -17.46
C VAL A 123 16.89 -2.61 -16.10
N ALA A 124 17.96 -3.27 -15.68
CA ALA A 124 18.04 -3.94 -14.38
C ALA A 124 17.79 -2.89 -13.26
N PRO A 125 17.03 -3.20 -12.19
CA PRO A 125 16.87 -2.35 -10.99
C PRO A 125 18.20 -1.83 -10.45
N GLU A 126 19.25 -2.62 -10.65
CA GLU A 126 20.65 -2.31 -10.41
C GLU A 126 21.09 -1.07 -11.20
N THR A 127 20.68 -0.90 -12.46
CA THR A 127 20.99 0.27 -13.29
C THR A 127 20.33 1.54 -12.78
N LEU A 128 19.07 1.48 -12.29
CA LEU A 128 18.42 2.64 -11.68
C LEU A 128 19.00 2.96 -10.30
N MET A 129 19.38 1.93 -9.53
CA MET A 129 20.13 2.10 -8.28
C MET A 129 21.49 2.74 -8.55
N LEU A 130 22.21 2.29 -9.59
CA LEU A 130 23.50 2.84 -10.02
C LEU A 130 23.36 4.27 -10.56
N ALA A 131 22.27 4.60 -11.23
CA ALA A 131 21.97 5.97 -11.65
C ALA A 131 21.67 6.88 -10.46
N GLY A 132 20.88 6.40 -9.48
CA GLY A 132 20.63 7.10 -8.22
C GLY A 132 21.91 7.28 -7.41
N LEU A 133 22.74 6.24 -7.31
CA LEU A 133 24.08 6.28 -6.73
C LEU A 133 25.00 7.20 -7.53
N GLY A 134 24.85 7.30 -8.85
CA GLY A 134 25.60 8.21 -9.73
C GLY A 134 25.23 9.67 -9.50
N VAL A 135 23.94 9.98 -9.34
CA VAL A 135 23.48 11.33 -8.94
C VAL A 135 23.94 11.63 -7.51
N ALA A 136 23.80 10.69 -6.60
CA ALA A 136 24.30 10.82 -5.23
C ALA A 136 25.82 11.02 -5.21
N ALA A 137 26.58 10.30 -6.05
CA ALA A 137 28.03 10.39 -6.23
C ALA A 137 28.46 11.70 -6.88
N ALA A 138 27.72 12.20 -7.87
CA ALA A 138 27.99 13.50 -8.50
C ALA A 138 27.69 14.64 -7.52
N THR A 139 26.59 14.54 -6.77
CA THR A 139 26.26 15.49 -5.71
C THR A 139 27.26 15.39 -4.55
N TRP A 140 27.75 14.18 -4.26
CA TRP A 140 28.79 13.85 -3.29
C TRP A 140 30.16 14.39 -3.67
N LEU A 141 30.57 14.32 -4.94
CA LEU A 141 31.80 14.95 -5.44
C LEU A 141 31.75 16.47 -5.28
N GLY A 142 30.55 17.06 -5.30
CA GLY A 142 30.32 18.47 -4.94
C GLY A 142 30.35 18.76 -3.43
N LEU A 143 30.09 17.77 -2.58
CA LEU A 143 30.20 17.89 -1.11
C LEU A 143 31.65 17.57 -0.68
N ARG A 144 32.36 18.58 -0.16
CA ARG A 144 33.76 18.42 0.28
C ARG A 144 33.96 17.19 1.20
N ARG A 145 35.13 16.54 1.11
CA ARG A 145 35.58 15.29 1.79
C ARG A 145 35.20 15.11 3.29
N GLY A 146 34.81 16.16 4.02
CA GLY A 146 34.49 16.11 5.45
C GLY A 146 33.19 15.38 5.82
N HIS A 147 32.25 15.18 4.89
CA HIS A 147 30.93 14.60 5.22
C HIS A 147 30.90 13.07 5.32
N LEU A 148 31.92 12.38 4.80
CA LEU A 148 32.05 10.91 4.88
C LEU A 148 32.82 10.41 6.10
N SER A 149 33.31 11.30 6.94
CA SER A 149 34.04 10.87 8.13
C SER A 149 33.13 10.03 9.04
N PHE A 150 33.74 9.09 9.76
CA PHE A 150 33.12 8.47 10.94
C PHE A 150 32.69 9.52 11.99
N GLY A 151 33.13 10.78 11.81
CA GLY A 151 32.99 11.82 12.79
C GLY A 151 33.91 11.55 13.99
N PRO A 152 33.74 12.31 15.08
CA PRO A 152 34.24 11.87 16.37
C PRO A 152 33.61 10.52 16.73
N ALA A 153 34.32 9.72 17.55
CA ALA A 153 33.76 8.49 18.08
C ALA A 153 32.40 8.78 18.74
N PRO A 154 31.34 8.02 18.39
CA PRO A 154 30.03 8.21 18.97
C PRO A 154 30.09 8.17 20.50
N ARG A 155 29.41 9.12 21.13
CA ARG A 155 29.33 9.17 22.60
C ARG A 155 28.53 7.95 23.08
N PRO A 156 28.81 7.38 24.28
CA PRO A 156 28.03 6.24 24.79
C PRO A 156 26.51 6.45 24.75
N GLY A 157 26.05 7.68 25.03
CA GLY A 157 24.62 8.05 24.94
C GLY A 157 24.01 8.01 23.54
N GLU A 158 24.80 8.04 22.47
CA GLU A 158 24.31 7.84 21.09
C GLU A 158 23.96 6.36 20.85
N PHE A 159 24.82 5.43 21.27
CA PHE A 159 24.54 4.00 21.16
C PHE A 159 23.36 3.54 22.00
N ILE A 160 23.20 4.11 23.21
CA ILE A 160 22.05 3.80 24.06
C ILE A 160 20.74 4.11 23.34
N ARG A 161 20.66 5.22 22.61
CA ARG A 161 19.43 5.65 21.93
C ARG A 161 19.11 4.75 20.74
N ASP A 162 20.10 4.39 19.91
CA ASP A 162 19.90 3.39 18.85
C ASP A 162 19.51 2.03 19.44
N GLY A 163 20.14 1.66 20.55
CA GLY A 163 19.86 0.43 21.30
C GLY A 163 18.42 0.39 21.81
N VAL A 164 17.88 1.51 22.31
CA VAL A 164 16.47 1.60 22.73
C VAL A 164 15.53 1.35 21.54
N PHE A 165 15.76 1.99 20.39
CA PHE A 165 14.96 1.73 19.19
C PHE A 165 15.02 0.27 18.75
N LEU A 166 16.23 -0.31 18.76
CA LEU A 166 16.44 -1.71 18.41
C LEU A 166 15.69 -2.63 19.37
N ILE A 167 15.77 -2.39 20.68
CA ILE A 167 15.07 -3.17 21.71
C ILE A 167 13.56 -3.07 21.51
N LEU A 168 13.01 -1.88 21.24
CA LEU A 168 11.57 -1.71 21.01
C LEU A 168 11.08 -2.53 19.81
N ILE A 169 11.84 -2.54 18.71
CA ILE A 169 11.50 -3.33 17.52
C ILE A 169 11.65 -4.83 17.80
N LEU A 170 12.72 -5.24 18.49
CA LEU A 170 12.92 -6.64 18.87
C LEU A 170 11.80 -7.14 19.78
N VAL A 171 11.37 -6.35 20.76
CA VAL A 171 10.24 -6.67 21.65
C VAL A 171 8.94 -6.75 20.83
N GLY A 172 8.65 -5.76 19.99
CA GLY A 172 7.46 -5.80 19.13
C GLY A 172 7.43 -7.01 18.20
N GLY A 173 8.58 -7.32 17.59
CA GLY A 173 8.75 -8.47 16.71
C GLY A 173 8.72 -9.82 17.44
N TYR A 174 9.24 -9.89 18.67
CA TYR A 174 9.11 -11.08 19.51
C TYR A 174 7.65 -11.35 19.90
N LEU A 175 6.89 -10.30 20.24
CA LEU A 175 5.50 -10.42 20.68
C LEU A 175 4.50 -10.72 19.55
N LYS A 176 4.79 -10.29 18.33
CA LYS A 176 3.82 -10.34 17.22
C LYS A 176 4.35 -10.94 15.92
N GLY A 177 5.66 -11.01 15.75
CA GLY A 177 6.29 -11.33 14.47
C GLY A 177 6.57 -12.81 14.25
N PRO A 178 7.00 -13.17 13.04
CA PRO A 178 7.31 -14.55 12.64
C PRO A 178 8.65 -15.08 13.20
N GLY A 179 9.41 -14.26 13.94
CA GLY A 179 10.77 -14.56 14.38
C GLY A 179 11.84 -14.32 13.30
N LEU A 180 13.11 -14.29 13.71
CA LEU A 180 14.25 -14.03 12.84
C LEU A 180 14.50 -15.21 11.88
N ARG A 181 14.48 -14.96 10.57
CA ARG A 181 14.88 -15.93 9.54
C ARG A 181 16.38 -15.81 9.27
N GLY A 182 17.19 -16.70 9.84
CA GLY A 182 18.65 -16.65 9.75
C GLY A 182 19.21 -16.52 8.32
N SER A 183 18.57 -17.18 7.34
CA SER A 183 18.99 -17.14 5.93
C SER A 183 18.81 -15.79 5.25
N ALA A 184 17.84 -14.98 5.69
CA ALA A 184 17.60 -13.62 5.16
C ALA A 184 18.29 -12.54 6.00
N LEU A 185 18.61 -12.84 7.26
CA LEU A 185 19.22 -11.88 8.18
C LEU A 185 20.63 -11.47 7.76
N VAL A 186 21.50 -12.40 7.39
CA VAL A 186 22.88 -12.07 7.00
C VAL A 186 22.91 -11.18 5.74
N PRO A 187 22.21 -11.52 4.63
CA PRO A 187 22.08 -10.62 3.50
C PRO A 187 21.52 -9.25 3.87
N ALA A 188 20.52 -9.19 4.76
CA ALA A 188 19.95 -7.94 5.22
C ALA A 188 20.97 -7.10 6.00
N LEU A 189 21.71 -7.68 6.95
CA LEU A 189 22.72 -6.99 7.74
C LEU A 189 23.87 -6.42 6.90
N VAL A 190 24.16 -7.01 5.74
CA VAL A 190 25.19 -6.50 4.82
C VAL A 190 24.61 -5.44 3.86
N SER A 191 23.45 -5.72 3.26
CA SER A 191 22.88 -4.86 2.22
C SER A 191 22.24 -3.59 2.79
N TYR A 192 21.58 -3.66 3.94
CA TYR A 192 20.88 -2.50 4.51
C TYR A 192 21.81 -1.35 4.89
N PRO A 193 22.98 -1.55 5.52
CA PRO A 193 23.90 -0.44 5.79
C PRO A 193 24.37 0.26 4.50
N LEU A 194 24.63 -0.49 3.43
CA LEU A 194 25.03 0.10 2.14
C LEU A 194 23.89 0.94 1.55
N PHE A 195 22.67 0.41 1.59
CA PHE A 195 21.48 1.14 1.18
C PHE A 195 21.21 2.38 2.06
N ALA A 196 21.43 2.26 3.37
CA ALA A 196 21.27 3.33 4.34
C ALA A 196 22.26 4.48 4.10
N VAL A 197 23.49 4.22 3.67
CA VAL A 197 24.43 5.28 3.28
C VAL A 197 23.83 6.15 2.17
N ALA A 198 23.30 5.52 1.11
CA ALA A 198 22.68 6.23 0.00
C ALA A 198 21.43 7.00 0.44
N GLN A 199 20.55 6.36 1.22
CA GLN A 199 19.34 7.00 1.73
C GLN A 199 19.64 8.18 2.66
N LEU A 200 20.56 8.04 3.62
CA LEU A 200 20.94 9.11 4.53
C LEU A 200 21.65 10.25 3.80
N LEU A 201 22.49 9.96 2.81
CA LEU A 201 23.14 11.01 2.03
C LEU A 201 22.09 11.90 1.34
N VAL A 202 21.13 11.26 0.69
CA VAL A 202 20.19 11.95 -0.20
C VAL A 202 18.99 12.54 0.56
N MET A 203 18.45 11.81 1.54
CA MET A 203 17.22 12.19 2.24
C MET A 203 17.47 12.90 3.58
N MET A 204 18.71 12.91 4.08
CA MET A 204 19.06 13.57 5.34
C MET A 204 20.19 14.58 5.19
N ILE A 205 21.38 14.17 4.76
CA ILE A 205 22.57 15.04 4.77
C ILE A 205 22.37 16.24 3.84
N LEU A 206 21.99 15.99 2.59
CA LEU A 206 21.72 17.06 1.63
C LEU A 206 20.64 18.03 2.11
N PRO A 207 19.41 17.58 2.42
CA PRO A 207 18.35 18.50 2.80
C PRO A 207 18.63 19.17 4.13
N ALA A 208 19.14 18.46 5.14
CA ALA A 208 19.42 19.06 6.44
C ALA A 208 20.53 20.12 6.36
N THR A 209 21.59 19.87 5.59
CA THR A 209 22.68 20.84 5.40
C THR A 209 22.19 22.07 4.67
N ASP A 210 21.42 21.90 3.61
CA ASP A 210 20.91 23.03 2.82
C ASP A 210 19.86 23.83 3.59
N LEU A 211 18.94 23.18 4.33
CA LEU A 211 17.97 23.86 5.20
C LEU A 211 18.67 24.72 6.27
N VAL A 212 19.68 24.17 6.96
CA VAL A 212 20.44 24.93 7.97
C VAL A 212 21.21 26.08 7.34
N ARG A 213 21.84 25.90 6.17
CA ARG A 213 22.52 26.98 5.43
C ARG A 213 21.56 28.09 5.00
N CYS A 214 20.30 27.76 4.81
CA CYS A 214 19.23 28.70 4.52
C CYS A 214 18.66 29.41 5.74
N GLY A 215 19.21 29.18 6.94
CA GLY A 215 18.72 29.78 8.18
C GLY A 215 17.48 29.09 8.76
N VAL A 216 17.11 27.90 8.26
CA VAL A 216 16.03 27.11 8.87
C VAL A 216 16.49 26.61 10.23
N SER A 217 15.65 26.77 11.26
CA SER A 217 15.98 26.34 12.61
C SER A 217 16.21 24.82 12.67
N ARG A 218 17.11 24.38 13.57
CA ARG A 218 17.42 22.95 13.76
C ARG A 218 16.16 22.09 13.96
N ARG A 219 15.20 22.57 14.75
CA ARG A 219 13.95 21.85 15.06
C ARG A 219 13.10 21.63 13.81
N VAL A 220 12.94 22.68 12.99
CA VAL A 220 12.19 22.59 11.74
C VAL A 220 12.89 21.68 10.75
N THR A 221 14.23 21.77 10.65
CA THR A 221 15.02 20.87 9.80
C THR A 221 14.84 19.39 10.18
N ILE A 222 14.92 19.08 11.48
CA ILE A 222 14.70 17.72 12.00
C ILE A 222 13.32 17.19 11.62
N LEU A 223 12.28 17.99 11.88
CA LEU A 223 10.90 17.60 11.59
C LEU A 223 10.68 17.41 10.08
N ALA A 224 11.18 18.34 9.26
CA ALA A 224 10.96 18.33 7.82
C ALA A 224 11.67 17.15 7.14
N CYS A 225 12.92 16.83 7.52
CA CYS A 225 13.61 15.62 7.07
C CYS A 225 12.87 14.34 7.47
N GLY A 226 12.36 14.28 8.72
CA GLY A 226 11.52 13.18 9.19
C GLY A 226 10.27 12.98 8.33
N MET A 227 9.50 14.04 8.13
CA MET A 227 8.25 14.01 7.35
C MET A 227 8.47 13.59 5.90
N VAL A 228 9.50 14.15 5.22
CA VAL A 228 9.80 13.80 3.83
C VAL A 228 10.19 12.32 3.72
N PHE A 229 11.00 11.82 4.66
CA PHE A 229 11.39 10.41 4.64
C PHE A 229 10.24 9.46 4.96
N GLY A 230 9.36 9.83 5.88
CA GLY A 230 8.10 9.11 6.12
C GLY A 230 7.23 9.05 4.89
N ALA A 231 7.04 10.17 4.20
CA ALA A 231 6.22 10.25 3.00
C ALA A 231 6.71 9.34 1.85
N LEU A 232 8.01 9.01 1.79
CA LEU A 232 8.53 8.01 0.84
C LEU A 232 7.98 6.60 1.08
N HIS A 233 7.62 6.30 2.34
CA HIS A 233 7.14 4.98 2.74
C HIS A 233 5.62 4.85 2.67
N TRP A 234 4.96 5.89 2.18
CA TRP A 234 3.55 5.89 1.85
C TRP A 234 3.21 4.74 0.88
N PRO A 235 2.08 4.03 1.00
CA PRO A 235 0.98 4.23 1.97
C PRO A 235 1.10 3.41 3.26
N ASN A 236 2.21 2.74 3.56
CA ASN A 236 2.29 1.89 4.74
C ASN A 236 2.35 2.75 6.02
N PRO A 237 1.30 2.78 6.88
CA PRO A 237 1.26 3.71 8.01
C PRO A 237 2.29 3.40 9.08
N VAL A 238 2.56 2.11 9.33
CA VAL A 238 3.56 1.66 10.31
C VAL A 238 4.94 2.12 9.88
N LEU A 239 5.28 1.92 8.60
CA LEU A 239 6.54 2.41 8.05
C LEU A 239 6.61 3.93 8.02
N VAL A 240 5.56 4.63 7.58
CA VAL A 240 5.54 6.11 7.55
C VAL A 240 5.87 6.66 8.93
N VAL A 241 5.23 6.18 9.98
CA VAL A 241 5.48 6.63 11.37
C VAL A 241 6.88 6.24 11.82
N ALA A 242 7.25 4.96 11.71
CA ALA A 242 8.54 4.46 12.20
C ALA A 242 9.71 5.17 11.51
N THR A 243 9.66 5.31 10.19
CA THR A 243 10.71 5.95 9.40
C THR A 243 10.74 7.46 9.58
N SER A 244 9.60 8.13 9.80
CA SER A 244 9.58 9.56 10.17
C SER A 244 10.30 9.82 11.47
N VAL A 245 9.99 9.04 12.51
CA VAL A 245 10.59 9.16 13.83
C VAL A 245 12.09 8.85 13.79
N ALA A 246 12.46 7.75 13.15
CA ALA A 246 13.86 7.35 13.00
C ALA A 246 14.68 8.39 12.23
N MET A 247 14.14 8.94 11.13
CA MET A 247 14.84 9.95 10.35
C MET A 247 14.95 11.29 11.08
N ALA A 248 13.92 11.71 11.81
CA ALA A 248 14.01 12.89 12.67
C ALA A 248 15.13 12.70 13.72
N PHE A 249 15.21 11.52 14.32
CA PHE A 249 16.25 11.17 15.28
C PHE A 249 17.66 11.21 14.67
N TRP A 250 17.88 10.57 13.52
CA TRP A 250 19.18 10.59 12.84
C TRP A 250 19.57 11.98 12.34
N THR A 251 18.59 12.78 11.90
CA THR A 251 18.83 14.19 11.54
C THR A 251 19.30 14.97 12.75
N TRP A 252 18.69 14.78 13.92
CA TRP A 252 19.11 15.41 15.17
C TRP A 252 20.54 15.02 15.53
N ASP A 253 20.86 13.73 15.53
CA ASP A 253 22.21 13.23 15.79
C ASP A 253 23.24 13.78 14.80
N ARG A 254 22.89 13.83 13.51
CA ARG A 254 23.77 14.39 12.48
C ARG A 254 24.10 15.85 12.75
N LEU A 255 23.08 16.65 13.11
CA LEU A 255 23.25 18.06 13.47
C LEU A 255 24.04 18.26 14.76
N ASN A 256 24.14 17.23 15.62
CA ASN A 256 25.00 17.21 16.80
C ASN A 256 26.41 16.66 16.53
N GLY A 257 26.75 16.40 15.27
CA GLY A 257 28.11 16.04 14.86
C GLY A 257 28.34 14.54 14.65
N ARG A 258 27.32 13.69 14.76
CA ARG A 258 27.46 12.25 14.48
C ARG A 258 27.83 12.02 13.01
N GLY A 259 28.77 11.11 12.77
CA GLY A 259 29.25 10.78 11.43
C GLY A 259 28.24 9.97 10.60
N LEU A 260 28.30 10.09 9.28
CA LEU A 260 27.38 9.41 8.36
C LEU A 260 27.47 7.88 8.50
N ILE A 261 28.68 7.33 8.55
CA ILE A 261 28.87 5.87 8.57
C ILE A 261 28.28 5.27 9.85
N SER A 262 28.44 5.94 10.99
CA SER A 262 27.82 5.51 12.25
C SER A 262 26.29 5.50 12.16
N LEU A 263 25.70 6.57 11.58
CA LEU A 263 24.26 6.65 11.35
C LEU A 263 23.77 5.56 10.38
N ALA A 264 24.53 5.29 9.31
CA ALA A 264 24.18 4.28 8.32
C ALA A 264 24.25 2.86 8.87
N LEU A 265 25.21 2.57 9.75
CA LEU A 265 25.27 1.28 10.46
C LEU A 265 24.07 1.13 11.41
N GLY A 266 23.74 2.18 12.17
CA GLY A 266 22.56 2.18 13.06
C GLY A 266 21.26 1.99 12.28
N MET A 267 21.06 2.77 11.21
CA MET A 267 19.91 2.66 10.31
C MET A 267 19.85 1.30 9.60
N GLY A 268 20.99 0.80 9.13
CA GLY A 268 21.05 -0.47 8.41
C GLY A 268 20.72 -1.66 9.31
N LEU A 269 21.27 -1.68 10.52
CA LEU A 269 20.93 -2.67 11.55
C LEU A 269 19.44 -2.58 11.91
N LEU A 270 18.93 -1.37 12.15
CA LEU A 270 17.53 -1.16 12.49
C LEU A 270 16.61 -1.62 11.36
N GLY A 271 16.92 -1.27 10.11
CA GLY A 271 16.15 -1.67 8.93
C GLY A 271 16.18 -3.18 8.72
N ALA A 272 17.33 -3.82 8.89
CA ALA A 272 17.44 -5.28 8.83
C ALA A 272 16.55 -5.93 9.90
N VAL A 273 16.68 -5.53 11.16
CA VAL A 273 15.87 -6.10 12.25
C VAL A 273 14.38 -5.81 12.05
N PHE A 274 14.02 -4.58 11.68
CA PHE A 274 12.62 -4.20 11.40
C PHE A 274 12.01 -5.07 10.31
N SER A 275 12.74 -5.31 9.21
CA SER A 275 12.28 -6.13 8.08
C SER A 275 12.14 -7.61 8.41
N GLN A 276 12.86 -8.11 9.40
CA GLN A 276 12.89 -9.54 9.75
C GLN A 276 12.02 -9.90 10.94
N THR A 277 11.72 -8.92 11.81
CA THR A 277 11.10 -9.21 13.11
C THR A 277 9.66 -8.77 13.19
N LEU A 278 9.24 -7.71 12.50
CA LEU A 278 7.86 -7.25 12.59
C LEU A 278 6.92 -8.10 11.71
N PRO A 279 5.62 -8.18 12.05
CA PRO A 279 4.65 -8.91 11.24
C PRO A 279 4.63 -8.42 9.79
N ASP A 280 4.53 -9.35 8.84
CA ASP A 280 4.37 -9.02 7.42
C ASP A 280 3.08 -8.22 7.20
N THR A 281 2.02 -8.44 7.98
CA THR A 281 0.77 -7.65 7.93
C THR A 281 0.93 -6.21 8.41
N TRP A 282 2.03 -5.86 9.07
CA TRP A 282 2.31 -4.49 9.51
C TRP A 282 3.25 -3.80 8.53
N THR A 283 4.27 -4.52 8.09
CA THR A 283 5.36 -3.95 7.27
C THR A 283 5.14 -4.15 5.77
N GLU A 284 4.24 -5.03 5.39
CA GLU A 284 3.95 -5.42 4.02
C GLU A 284 5.23 -5.80 3.26
N HIS A 285 6.13 -6.53 3.93
CA HIS A 285 7.49 -6.85 3.46
C HIS A 285 8.30 -5.62 3.05
N MET A 286 8.20 -4.54 3.83
CA MET A 286 8.83 -3.26 3.56
C MET A 286 8.39 -2.62 2.22
N ARG A 287 7.26 -3.05 1.65
CA ARG A 287 6.77 -2.48 0.39
C ARG A 287 6.21 -1.10 0.62
N VAL A 288 6.49 -0.23 -0.33
CA VAL A 288 6.07 1.17 -0.34
C VAL A 288 5.63 1.52 -1.75
N GLY A 289 5.08 2.72 -1.92
CA GLY A 289 4.75 3.22 -3.23
C GLY A 289 3.52 2.57 -3.87
N PRO A 290 3.38 2.72 -5.21
CA PRO A 290 2.33 2.08 -5.99
C PRO A 290 2.33 0.55 -5.92
N GLY A 291 3.44 -0.06 -5.51
CA GLY A 291 3.63 -1.51 -5.50
C GLY A 291 2.84 -2.16 -4.39
N LEU A 292 2.92 -1.55 -3.20
CA LEU A 292 2.08 -1.91 -2.07
C LEU A 292 0.60 -1.72 -2.41
N ILE A 293 0.24 -0.55 -2.95
CA ILE A 293 -1.14 -0.22 -3.31
C ILE A 293 -1.72 -1.27 -4.24
N ARG A 294 -0.97 -1.65 -5.28
CA ARG A 294 -1.38 -2.69 -6.23
C ARG A 294 -1.46 -4.05 -5.60
N GLN A 295 -0.60 -4.38 -4.63
CA GLN A 295 -0.70 -5.63 -3.91
C GLN A 295 -1.99 -5.69 -3.10
N VAL A 296 -2.25 -4.69 -2.25
CA VAL A 296 -3.46 -4.61 -1.44
C VAL A 296 -4.70 -4.60 -2.33
N ALA A 297 -4.71 -3.76 -3.37
CA ALA A 297 -5.78 -3.72 -4.34
C ALA A 297 -5.95 -5.08 -5.07
N ARG A 298 -4.86 -5.80 -5.35
CA ARG A 298 -4.92 -7.15 -5.95
C ARG A 298 -5.44 -8.19 -4.98
N GLU A 299 -5.08 -8.10 -3.70
CA GLU A 299 -5.54 -9.00 -2.64
C GLU A 299 -7.02 -8.78 -2.40
N ASP A 300 -7.50 -7.54 -2.31
CA ASP A 300 -8.92 -7.23 -2.25
C ASP A 300 -9.65 -7.66 -3.52
N LEU A 301 -9.04 -7.44 -4.70
CA LEU A 301 -9.56 -7.99 -5.95
C LEU A 301 -9.45 -9.51 -6.00
N ALA A 302 -8.56 -10.18 -5.24
CA ALA A 302 -8.31 -11.63 -5.23
C ALA A 302 -9.17 -12.39 -4.23
N VAL A 303 -9.41 -11.79 -3.06
CA VAL A 303 -10.58 -12.05 -2.25
C VAL A 303 -11.78 -11.90 -3.16
N GLY A 304 -11.89 -10.79 -3.92
CA GLY A 304 -12.78 -10.55 -5.08
C GLY A 304 -12.71 -11.58 -6.25
N ARG A 305 -11.60 -12.30 -6.44
CA ARG A 305 -11.39 -13.30 -7.52
C ARG A 305 -12.06 -14.62 -7.18
N LEU A 306 -12.25 -14.92 -5.90
CA LEU A 306 -13.09 -16.05 -5.47
C LEU A 306 -14.56 -15.81 -5.86
N TRP A 307 -14.96 -14.56 -6.18
CA TRP A 307 -16.35 -14.16 -6.48
C TRP A 307 -16.77 -14.41 -7.93
N PHE A 308 -15.83 -14.79 -8.81
CA PHE A 308 -16.14 -15.15 -10.19
C PHE A 308 -15.31 -16.37 -10.62
N THR A 309 -16.03 -17.43 -10.98
CA THR A 309 -15.56 -18.73 -11.47
C THR A 309 -14.38 -18.57 -12.44
N PRO A 310 -13.35 -19.44 -12.40
CA PRO A 310 -12.38 -19.50 -13.50
C PRO A 310 -13.15 -19.68 -14.80
N GLY A 311 -12.86 -18.85 -15.81
CA GLY A 311 -13.38 -19.10 -17.15
C GLY A 311 -13.02 -20.52 -17.57
N THR A 312 -13.92 -21.16 -18.31
CA THR A 312 -13.70 -22.49 -18.86
C THR A 312 -12.33 -22.57 -19.57
N PRO A 313 -11.70 -23.76 -19.65
CA PRO A 313 -10.41 -23.93 -20.33
C PRO A 313 -10.34 -23.29 -21.74
N GLU A 314 -11.45 -23.30 -22.48
CA GLU A 314 -11.59 -22.61 -23.77
C GLU A 314 -11.33 -21.10 -23.71
N TRP A 315 -11.76 -20.44 -22.64
CA TRP A 315 -11.64 -18.98 -22.49
C TRP A 315 -10.21 -18.52 -22.25
N ASN A 316 -9.36 -19.41 -21.72
CA ASN A 316 -7.93 -19.13 -21.55
C ASN A 316 -7.12 -19.45 -22.81
N ALA A 317 -7.60 -20.38 -23.66
CA ALA A 317 -6.96 -20.73 -24.93
C ALA A 317 -7.17 -19.66 -26.01
N HIS A 318 -8.33 -19.00 -26.01
CA HIS A 318 -8.67 -17.92 -26.93
C HIS A 318 -9.26 -16.74 -26.15
N PRO A 319 -8.43 -15.84 -25.60
CA PRO A 319 -8.96 -14.67 -24.92
C PRO A 319 -9.74 -13.85 -25.95
N PRO A 320 -11.07 -13.65 -25.81
CA PRO A 320 -11.87 -12.94 -26.81
C PRO A 320 -11.28 -11.56 -27.06
N LEU A 321 -11.36 -11.02 -28.27
CA LEU A 321 -10.83 -9.68 -28.54
C LEU A 321 -11.47 -8.67 -27.55
N PRO A 322 -10.78 -7.61 -27.11
CA PRO A 322 -11.36 -6.61 -26.21
C PRO A 322 -12.77 -6.17 -26.64
N ALA A 323 -13.00 -6.12 -27.95
CA ALA A 323 -14.29 -5.83 -28.55
C ALA A 323 -15.39 -6.84 -28.25
N GLU A 324 -15.07 -8.11 -28.44
CA GLU A 324 -15.97 -9.23 -28.22
C GLU A 324 -16.24 -9.43 -26.73
N PHE A 325 -15.20 -9.26 -25.91
CA PHE A 325 -15.32 -9.27 -24.46
C PHE A 325 -16.28 -8.17 -24.00
N LEU A 326 -15.99 -6.89 -24.31
CA LEU A 326 -16.84 -5.76 -23.93
C LEU A 326 -18.24 -5.88 -24.50
N GLY A 327 -18.37 -6.28 -25.77
CA GLY A 327 -19.66 -6.50 -26.43
C GLY A 327 -20.52 -7.58 -25.76
N THR A 328 -19.90 -8.55 -25.08
CA THR A 328 -20.60 -9.59 -24.31
C THR A 328 -21.04 -9.10 -22.93
N ILE A 329 -20.18 -8.39 -22.20
CA ILE A 329 -20.49 -7.95 -20.82
C ILE A 329 -21.31 -6.66 -20.75
N TYR A 330 -21.16 -5.72 -21.68
CA TYR A 330 -21.85 -4.42 -21.63
C TYR A 330 -23.39 -4.56 -21.64
N PRO A 331 -23.99 -5.37 -22.54
CA PRO A 331 -25.44 -5.55 -22.54
C PRO A 331 -25.95 -6.21 -21.26
N GLY A 332 -25.24 -7.23 -20.76
CA GLY A 332 -25.64 -7.90 -19.51
C GLY A 332 -25.52 -7.00 -18.28
N VAL A 333 -24.43 -6.25 -18.18
CA VAL A 333 -24.12 -5.44 -16.99
C VAL A 333 -24.75 -4.06 -17.05
N VAL A 334 -24.78 -3.39 -18.21
CA VAL A 334 -25.26 -2.01 -18.40
C VAL A 334 -26.59 -1.93 -19.18
N GLY A 335 -27.04 -3.00 -19.82
CA GLY A 335 -28.40 -3.07 -20.39
C GLY A 335 -28.52 -2.39 -21.75
N ARG A 336 -27.40 -1.98 -22.33
CA ARG A 336 -27.27 -1.41 -23.67
C ARG A 336 -25.96 -1.88 -24.31
N PRO A 337 -25.80 -1.82 -25.64
CA PRO A 337 -24.50 -2.00 -26.28
C PRO A 337 -23.52 -0.88 -25.88
N ILE A 338 -22.22 -1.20 -25.92
CA ILE A 338 -21.13 -0.24 -25.69
C ILE A 338 -21.07 0.79 -26.82
N GLY A 339 -20.95 2.08 -26.49
CA GLY A 339 -20.70 3.14 -27.48
C GLY A 339 -19.23 3.18 -27.94
N PRO A 340 -18.91 3.72 -29.13
CA PRO A 340 -17.54 3.76 -29.65
C PRO A 340 -16.58 4.58 -28.78
N GLU A 341 -17.00 5.71 -28.20
CA GLU A 341 -16.15 6.50 -27.30
C GLU A 341 -15.84 5.78 -25.98
N GLU A 342 -16.84 5.06 -25.45
CA GLU A 342 -16.69 4.25 -24.23
C GLU A 342 -15.81 3.04 -24.50
N PHE A 343 -15.94 2.46 -25.68
CA PHE A 343 -15.09 1.37 -26.16
C PHE A 343 -13.62 1.77 -26.15
N ASP A 344 -13.27 2.93 -26.71
CA ASP A 344 -11.88 3.40 -26.75
C ASP A 344 -11.31 3.62 -25.32
N LEU A 345 -12.13 4.19 -24.43
CA LEU A 345 -11.79 4.33 -23.01
C LEU A 345 -11.52 2.98 -22.34
N TRP A 346 -12.40 2.01 -22.55
CA TRP A 346 -12.31 0.69 -21.95
C TRP A 346 -11.23 -0.19 -22.59
N GLN A 347 -11.00 -0.08 -23.90
CA GLN A 347 -9.91 -0.75 -24.59
C GLN A 347 -8.56 -0.33 -24.00
N SER A 348 -8.35 0.97 -23.81
CA SER A 348 -7.14 1.48 -23.16
C SER A 348 -6.97 0.96 -21.72
N SER A 349 -8.09 0.65 -21.04
CA SER A 349 -8.10 0.05 -19.70
C SER A 349 -7.91 -1.47 -19.74
N LEU A 350 -8.39 -2.16 -20.76
CA LEU A 350 -8.19 -3.60 -20.97
C LEU A 350 -6.77 -3.96 -21.43
N ASP A 351 -6.12 -3.05 -22.15
CA ASP A 351 -4.73 -3.19 -22.58
C ASP A 351 -3.75 -2.96 -21.42
N ARG A 352 -4.15 -2.15 -20.42
CA ARG A 352 -3.32 -1.77 -19.26
C ARG A 352 -3.69 -2.48 -17.96
N ALA A 353 -4.94 -2.87 -17.78
CA ALA A 353 -5.47 -3.57 -16.62
C ALA A 353 -5.92 -4.98 -17.00
N ARG A 354 -6.03 -5.87 -16.01
CA ARG A 354 -6.58 -7.21 -16.28
C ARG A 354 -8.08 -7.05 -16.57
N ARG A 355 -8.62 -7.78 -17.57
CA ARG A 355 -10.08 -7.86 -17.90
C ARG A 355 -11.02 -7.90 -16.69
N ARG A 356 -10.58 -8.56 -15.62
CA ARG A 356 -11.32 -8.67 -14.35
C ARG A 356 -11.44 -7.35 -13.58
N THR A 357 -10.44 -6.45 -13.65
CA THR A 357 -10.51 -5.09 -13.10
C THR A 357 -11.55 -4.25 -13.84
N VAL A 358 -11.67 -4.44 -15.16
CA VAL A 358 -12.70 -3.78 -15.98
C VAL A 358 -14.09 -4.26 -15.60
N ILE A 359 -14.31 -5.57 -15.43
CA ILE A 359 -15.59 -6.10 -14.92
C ILE A 359 -15.93 -5.51 -13.54
N TRP A 360 -14.95 -5.42 -12.63
CA TRP A 360 -15.17 -4.87 -11.30
C TRP A 360 -15.54 -3.37 -11.35
N GLN A 361 -14.87 -2.58 -12.18
CA GLN A 361 -15.21 -1.17 -12.39
C GLN A 361 -16.60 -0.98 -13.01
N PHE A 362 -17.06 -1.93 -13.83
CA PHE A 362 -18.44 -1.94 -14.33
C PHE A 362 -19.47 -2.12 -13.24
N ILE A 363 -19.35 -3.18 -12.43
CA ILE A 363 -20.34 -3.52 -11.40
C ILE A 363 -20.29 -2.60 -10.18
N SER A 364 -19.21 -1.83 -10.02
CA SER A 364 -19.08 -0.80 -8.98
C SER A 364 -19.33 0.62 -9.49
N GLY A 365 -19.62 0.79 -10.79
CA GLY A 365 -19.87 2.09 -11.41
C GLY A 365 -21.26 2.66 -11.09
N ALA A 366 -21.37 3.98 -11.12
CA ALA A 366 -22.63 4.70 -10.87
C ALA A 366 -23.74 4.30 -11.86
N GLU A 367 -23.38 3.93 -13.09
CA GLU A 367 -24.34 3.48 -14.11
C GLU A 367 -24.93 2.09 -13.78
N TYR A 368 -24.13 1.17 -13.23
CA TYR A 368 -24.63 -0.11 -12.71
C TYR A 368 -25.48 0.09 -11.45
N ALA A 369 -25.04 0.96 -10.54
CA ALA A 369 -25.81 1.32 -9.34
C ALA A 369 -27.14 2.02 -9.67
N GLY A 370 -27.20 2.72 -10.80
CA GLY A 370 -28.40 3.40 -11.31
C GLY A 370 -29.34 2.51 -12.13
N LYS A 371 -28.99 1.26 -12.41
CA LYS A 371 -29.91 0.32 -13.05
C LYS A 371 -31.07 0.00 -12.12
N GLN A 372 -32.23 0.60 -12.40
CA GLN A 372 -33.50 -0.08 -12.14
C GLN A 372 -33.55 -1.30 -13.09
N LEU A 373 -33.03 -2.43 -12.61
CA LEU A 373 -33.31 -3.73 -13.22
C LEU A 373 -34.83 -3.83 -13.37
N HIS A 374 -35.34 -4.10 -14.57
CA HIS A 374 -36.77 -4.25 -14.84
C HIS A 374 -37.32 -5.50 -14.12
N GLY A 375 -37.51 -5.37 -12.81
CA GLY A 375 -38.09 -6.28 -11.84
C GLY A 375 -38.55 -5.45 -10.62
N PRO A 376 -39.37 -6.01 -9.72
CA PRO A 376 -39.86 -5.25 -8.57
C PRO A 376 -38.69 -4.64 -7.80
N ALA A 377 -38.82 -3.35 -7.44
CA ALA A 377 -37.74 -2.55 -6.85
C ALA A 377 -37.06 -3.31 -5.70
N PRO A 378 -35.72 -3.35 -5.62
CA PRO A 378 -35.07 -3.84 -4.41
C PRO A 378 -35.53 -2.95 -3.25
N ALA A 379 -35.87 -3.60 -2.15
CA ALA A 379 -36.24 -2.94 -0.91
C ALA A 379 -35.15 -1.93 -0.48
N PRO A 380 -35.54 -0.88 0.27
CA PRO A 380 -34.64 0.20 0.64
C PRO A 380 -33.36 -0.31 1.30
N VAL A 381 -32.29 0.48 1.15
CA VAL A 381 -30.87 0.25 1.53
C VAL A 381 -30.64 -0.43 2.90
N GLY A 382 -31.61 -0.44 3.81
CA GLY A 382 -31.58 -1.24 5.04
C GLY A 382 -31.51 -2.76 4.81
N GLU A 383 -32.19 -3.31 3.81
CA GLU A 383 -32.18 -4.77 3.55
C GLU A 383 -30.83 -5.26 2.98
N ALA A 384 -30.11 -4.41 2.24
CA ALA A 384 -28.80 -4.77 1.72
C ALA A 384 -27.75 -4.87 2.84
N GLU A 385 -27.83 -3.99 3.84
CA GLU A 385 -26.95 -4.01 5.01
C GLU A 385 -27.30 -5.17 5.96
N GLU A 386 -28.60 -5.44 6.17
CA GLU A 386 -29.05 -6.62 6.93
C GLU A 386 -28.66 -7.93 6.26
N HIS A 387 -28.78 -8.04 4.93
CA HIS A 387 -28.28 -9.20 4.19
C HIS A 387 -26.77 -9.34 4.29
N ALA A 388 -26.00 -8.25 4.16
CA ALA A 388 -24.55 -8.31 4.32
C ALA A 388 -24.15 -8.75 5.74
N LEU A 389 -24.87 -8.29 6.77
CA LEU A 389 -24.64 -8.67 8.16
C LEU A 389 -25.00 -10.14 8.40
N PHE A 390 -26.11 -10.61 7.82
CA PHE A 390 -26.53 -12.02 7.87
C PHE A 390 -25.44 -12.94 7.29
N TRP A 391 -24.91 -12.61 6.11
CA TRP A 391 -23.87 -13.42 5.47
C TRP A 391 -22.57 -13.44 6.26
N ARG A 392 -22.16 -12.31 6.86
CA ARG A 392 -20.99 -12.28 7.75
C ARG A 392 -21.18 -13.18 8.95
N LYS A 393 -22.32 -13.10 9.64
CA LYS A 393 -22.62 -13.96 10.80
C LYS A 393 -22.64 -15.43 10.42
N LEU A 394 -23.16 -15.77 9.24
CA LEU A 394 -23.13 -17.14 8.75
C LEU A 394 -21.69 -17.61 8.48
N ILE A 395 -20.87 -16.82 7.78
CA ILE A 395 -19.46 -17.16 7.53
C ILE A 395 -18.69 -17.30 8.84
N ASP A 396 -18.88 -16.39 9.80
CA ASP A 396 -18.21 -16.45 11.11
C ASP A 396 -18.62 -17.71 11.88
N ARG A 397 -19.90 -18.14 11.78
CA ARG A 397 -20.36 -19.41 12.35
C ARG A 397 -19.70 -20.60 11.66
N LEU A 398 -19.65 -20.62 10.33
CA LEU A 398 -19.09 -21.72 9.55
C LEU A 398 -17.56 -21.84 9.68
N ASP A 399 -16.85 -20.75 9.96
CA ASP A 399 -15.40 -20.72 10.21
C ASP A 399 -15.03 -20.98 11.70
N SER A 400 -16.03 -21.07 12.58
CA SER A 400 -15.80 -21.21 14.01
C SER A 400 -15.13 -22.55 14.38
N PRO A 401 -14.32 -22.58 15.46
CA PRO A 401 -13.80 -23.82 16.02
C PRO A 401 -14.91 -24.83 16.35
N ASP A 402 -16.04 -24.36 16.87
CA ASP A 402 -17.17 -25.22 17.25
C ASP A 402 -17.77 -25.94 16.02
N TYR A 403 -17.91 -25.24 14.90
CA TYR A 403 -18.37 -25.84 13.65
C TYR A 403 -17.37 -26.87 13.12
N TRP A 404 -16.08 -26.62 13.25
CA TRP A 404 -15.02 -27.57 12.89
C TRP A 404 -15.05 -28.85 13.73
N GLU A 405 -15.15 -28.71 15.05
CA GLU A 405 -15.22 -29.85 15.98
C GLU A 405 -16.50 -30.66 15.79
N ALA A 406 -17.65 -30.00 15.62
CA ALA A 406 -18.93 -30.65 15.34
C ALA A 406 -18.91 -31.50 14.05
N HIS A 407 -18.00 -31.17 13.13
CA HIS A 407 -17.80 -31.89 11.87
C HIS A 407 -16.53 -32.75 11.90
N GLY A 408 -16.13 -33.25 13.08
CA GLY A 408 -15.11 -34.28 13.22
C GLY A 408 -13.67 -33.77 13.29
N GLY A 409 -13.46 -32.47 13.37
CA GLY A 409 -12.15 -31.89 13.65
C GLY A 409 -11.11 -32.10 12.54
N ASN A 410 -11.55 -32.40 11.31
CA ASN A 410 -10.71 -32.66 10.16
C ASN A 410 -11.31 -32.09 8.86
N TRP A 411 -10.49 -31.97 7.81
CA TRP A 411 -10.88 -31.29 6.57
C TRP A 411 -12.00 -31.99 5.81
N ASP A 412 -12.00 -33.32 5.77
CA ASP A 412 -13.03 -34.09 5.06
C ASP A 412 -14.40 -33.92 5.72
N GLY A 413 -14.43 -33.98 7.06
CA GLY A 413 -15.64 -33.75 7.83
C GLY A 413 -16.13 -32.30 7.72
N PHE A 414 -15.23 -31.33 7.82
CA PHE A 414 -15.55 -29.91 7.63
C PHE A 414 -16.14 -29.61 6.25
N LEU A 415 -15.49 -30.07 5.17
CA LEU A 415 -15.97 -29.90 3.80
C LEU A 415 -17.32 -30.59 3.60
N THR A 416 -17.47 -31.82 4.13
CA THR A 416 -18.74 -32.55 4.07
C THR A 416 -19.86 -31.78 4.76
N GLY A 417 -19.59 -31.20 5.94
CA GLY A 417 -20.51 -30.33 6.66
C GLY A 417 -20.92 -29.11 5.84
N LEU A 418 -19.94 -28.37 5.29
CA LEU A 418 -20.23 -27.20 4.47
C LEU A 418 -21.08 -27.53 3.23
N TYR A 419 -20.80 -28.64 2.54
CA TYR A 419 -21.61 -29.08 1.40
C TYR A 419 -23.05 -29.42 1.83
N ALA A 420 -23.21 -30.11 2.96
CA ALA A 420 -24.54 -30.46 3.47
C ALA A 420 -25.34 -29.21 3.85
N ASP A 421 -24.76 -28.30 4.64
CA ASP A 421 -25.44 -27.12 5.18
C ASP A 421 -25.70 -26.05 4.12
N LEU A 422 -24.79 -25.89 3.16
CA LEU A 422 -24.88 -24.83 2.14
C LEU A 422 -25.55 -25.33 0.87
N LEU A 423 -25.20 -26.52 0.38
CA LEU A 423 -25.66 -27.04 -0.90
C LEU A 423 -26.75 -28.11 -0.78
N GLY A 424 -27.10 -28.54 0.43
CA GLY A 424 -28.14 -29.55 0.66
C GLY A 424 -27.75 -30.94 0.15
N ARG A 425 -26.46 -31.21 -0.05
CA ARG A 425 -25.96 -32.51 -0.56
C ARG A 425 -24.62 -32.86 0.03
N ARG A 426 -24.21 -34.13 -0.06
CA ARG A 426 -22.84 -34.55 0.26
C ARG A 426 -21.90 -34.30 -0.94
N PRO A 427 -20.62 -33.97 -0.70
CA PRO A 427 -19.64 -33.87 -1.78
C PRO A 427 -19.29 -35.27 -2.30
N ALA A 428 -19.05 -35.39 -3.61
CA ALA A 428 -18.48 -36.59 -4.18
C ALA A 428 -16.98 -36.68 -3.85
N LEU A 429 -16.41 -37.89 -3.84
CA LEU A 429 -14.98 -38.11 -3.56
C LEU A 429 -14.04 -37.26 -4.45
N PRO A 430 -14.28 -37.09 -5.76
CA PRO A 430 -13.45 -36.21 -6.58
C PRO A 430 -13.55 -34.73 -6.20
N GLU A 431 -14.69 -34.29 -5.67
CA GLU A 431 -14.87 -32.91 -5.20
C GLU A 431 -14.05 -32.67 -3.93
N LEU A 432 -14.07 -33.60 -2.98
CA LEU A 432 -13.22 -33.56 -1.78
C LEU A 432 -11.73 -33.55 -2.16
N ALA A 433 -11.32 -34.39 -3.10
CA ALA A 433 -9.92 -34.45 -3.56
C ALA A 433 -9.47 -33.20 -4.33
N ALA A 434 -10.40 -32.47 -4.97
CA ALA A 434 -10.13 -31.22 -5.67
C ALA A 434 -9.86 -30.05 -4.71
N TRP A 435 -10.41 -30.12 -3.49
CA TRP A 435 -9.97 -29.26 -2.39
C TRP A 435 -8.57 -29.74 -1.95
N SER A 436 -7.54 -28.98 -2.36
CA SER A 436 -6.11 -29.24 -2.15
C SER A 436 -5.77 -30.17 -0.97
N PRO A 437 -4.86 -31.16 -1.13
CA PRO A 437 -4.51 -32.12 -0.07
C PRO A 437 -3.79 -31.50 1.14
N ARG A 438 -3.54 -30.18 1.15
CA ARG A 438 -2.87 -29.45 2.23
C ARG A 438 -3.61 -28.17 2.56
N LEU A 439 -4.83 -28.32 3.08
CA LEU A 439 -5.57 -27.18 3.60
C LEU A 439 -5.00 -26.75 4.97
N HIS A 440 -4.82 -25.43 5.14
CA HIS A 440 -4.38 -24.80 6.38
C HIS A 440 -5.57 -24.16 7.11
N LEU A 441 -5.53 -24.12 8.45
CA LEU A 441 -6.65 -23.60 9.27
C LEU A 441 -7.12 -22.20 8.85
N ILE A 442 -6.20 -21.34 8.38
CA ILE A 442 -6.49 -19.98 7.88
C ILE A 442 -7.40 -20.00 6.63
N GLN A 443 -7.47 -21.12 5.91
CA GLN A 443 -8.26 -21.26 4.68
C GLN A 443 -9.73 -21.68 4.94
N ARG A 444 -10.12 -22.04 6.17
CA ARG A 444 -11.51 -22.48 6.48
C ARG A 444 -12.55 -21.44 6.09
N ARG A 445 -12.34 -20.19 6.49
CA ARG A 445 -13.19 -19.05 6.11
C ARG A 445 -13.38 -18.93 4.60
N GLN A 446 -12.28 -19.02 3.85
CA GLN A 446 -12.30 -18.87 2.39
C GLN A 446 -13.11 -19.99 1.72
N ILE A 447 -13.06 -21.21 2.26
CA ILE A 447 -13.82 -22.36 1.74
C ILE A 447 -15.32 -22.18 2.03
N ALA A 448 -15.68 -21.79 3.26
CA ALA A 448 -17.07 -21.50 3.62
C ALA A 448 -17.67 -20.40 2.73
N GLU A 449 -16.91 -19.34 2.46
CA GLU A 449 -17.30 -18.27 1.54
C GLU A 449 -17.54 -18.75 0.09
N VAL A 450 -16.70 -19.66 -0.41
CA VAL A 450 -16.85 -20.21 -1.77
C VAL A 450 -18.10 -21.07 -1.88
N LEU A 451 -18.31 -22.01 -0.94
CA LEU A 451 -19.47 -22.92 -1.00
C LEU A 451 -20.79 -22.18 -0.78
N LEU A 452 -20.79 -21.15 0.07
CA LEU A 452 -21.97 -20.32 0.32
C LEU A 452 -22.37 -19.54 -0.94
N ARG A 453 -21.40 -19.03 -1.69
CA ARG A 453 -21.68 -18.38 -2.98
C ARG A 453 -22.24 -19.37 -3.99
N HIS A 454 -21.70 -20.58 -4.03
CA HIS A 454 -22.17 -21.63 -4.92
C HIS A 454 -23.62 -22.01 -4.63
N SER A 455 -24.06 -22.00 -3.35
CA SER A 455 -25.45 -22.27 -3.01
C SER A 455 -26.41 -21.17 -3.47
N LEU A 456 -25.99 -19.91 -3.40
CA LEU A 456 -26.78 -18.78 -3.87
C LEU A 456 -26.95 -18.79 -5.40
N GLN A 457 -25.89 -19.08 -6.14
CA GLN A 457 -25.96 -19.19 -7.61
C GLN A 457 -26.92 -20.29 -8.08
N TRP A 458 -27.03 -21.39 -7.33
CA TRP A 458 -27.96 -22.48 -7.64
C TRP A 458 -29.42 -22.12 -7.32
N ARG A 459 -29.68 -21.19 -6.40
CA ARG A 459 -31.04 -20.75 -6.07
C ARG A 459 -31.64 -19.78 -7.11
N ASP A 460 -30.80 -19.07 -7.85
CA ASP A 460 -31.23 -18.08 -8.85
C ASP A 460 -31.42 -18.65 -10.27
N GLN A 461 -31.15 -19.95 -10.49
CA GLN A 461 -31.54 -20.62 -11.74
C GLN A 461 -33.02 -21.01 -11.70
N PRO A 462 -33.80 -20.80 -12.78
CA PRO A 462 -35.20 -21.17 -12.81
C PRO A 462 -35.32 -22.68 -12.52
N PRO A 463 -36.19 -23.08 -11.58
CA PRO A 463 -36.21 -24.44 -11.08
C PRO A 463 -36.60 -25.41 -12.20
N GLN A 464 -35.67 -26.23 -12.66
CA GLN A 464 -36.03 -27.54 -13.16
C GLN A 464 -36.41 -28.39 -11.95
N THR A 465 -37.67 -28.25 -11.53
CA THR A 465 -38.42 -29.13 -10.61
C THR A 465 -37.65 -29.63 -9.38
N LEU A 466 -37.48 -28.75 -8.39
CA LEU A 466 -37.40 -29.15 -6.98
C LEU A 466 -38.45 -28.33 -6.22
N SER A 467 -39.55 -28.96 -5.85
CA SER A 467 -40.65 -28.28 -5.15
C SER A 467 -40.22 -27.92 -3.72
N MET A 468 -40.41 -26.67 -3.32
CA MET A 468 -40.13 -26.15 -1.96
C MET A 468 -41.01 -26.77 -0.85
N ARG A 469 -41.90 -27.74 -1.13
CA ARG A 469 -42.75 -28.37 -0.11
C ARG A 469 -42.01 -29.37 0.81
N SER A 470 -40.75 -29.71 0.56
CA SER A 470 -39.99 -30.68 1.37
C SER A 470 -39.14 -30.09 2.49
N LEU A 471 -39.06 -28.75 2.65
CA LEU A 471 -38.15 -28.12 3.62
C LEU A 471 -38.81 -27.49 4.86
N VAL A 472 -40.14 -27.64 5.05
CA VAL A 472 -40.86 -27.06 6.21
C VAL A 472 -41.76 -28.05 6.96
N ALA A 473 -41.54 -29.36 6.84
CA ALA A 473 -42.22 -30.33 7.72
C ALA A 473 -41.29 -30.76 8.87
N PRO A 474 -41.63 -30.50 10.15
CA PRO A 474 -40.86 -31.03 11.27
C PRO A 474 -41.18 -32.52 11.42
N GLN A 475 -40.22 -33.40 11.12
CA GLN A 475 -40.29 -34.78 11.59
C GLN A 475 -39.84 -34.83 13.05
N ILE A 476 -40.80 -34.77 13.97
CA ILE A 476 -40.63 -35.15 15.37
C ILE A 476 -40.89 -36.66 15.46
N PRO A 477 -39.95 -37.51 15.93
CA PRO A 477 -40.29 -38.85 16.37
C PRO A 477 -40.86 -38.77 17.80
N LEU A 478 -42.13 -39.14 17.92
CA LEU A 478 -42.81 -39.40 19.19
C LEU A 478 -42.15 -40.61 19.89
N LEU A 479 -41.44 -40.34 20.98
CA LEU A 479 -41.12 -41.31 22.02
C LEU A 479 -42.43 -41.75 22.69
N VAL A 480 -42.95 -42.91 22.31
CA VAL A 480 -43.98 -43.62 23.09
C VAL A 480 -43.26 -44.67 23.94
N ALA A 481 -43.15 -44.37 25.23
CA ALA A 481 -42.91 -45.36 26.25
C ALA A 481 -44.14 -46.28 26.39
N ARG A 482 -43.95 -47.59 26.29
CA ARG A 482 -44.76 -48.61 26.98
C ARG A 482 -43.89 -49.81 27.34
N PHE A 483 -43.66 -49.97 28.62
CA PHE A 483 -43.70 -51.24 29.36
C PHE A 483 -44.71 -51.01 30.51
N PRO A 484 -45.39 -52.02 31.05
CA PRO A 484 -45.06 -53.45 31.04
C PRO A 484 -45.65 -54.25 29.86
#